data_AF-A0A1Y5JMY0-F1
#
_entry.id   AF-A0A1Y5JMY0-F1
#
_cell.length_a   1.000
_cell.length_b   1.000
_cell.length_c   1.000
_cell.angle_alpha   90.00
_cell.angle_beta   90.00
_cell.angle_gamma   90.00
#
_symmetry.space_group_name_H-M   'P 1'
#
loop_
_entity.id
_entity.type
_entity.pdbx_description
1 polymer ?
#
loop_
_entity_poly.entity_id
_entity_poly.type
_entity_poly.pdbx_seq_one_letter_code
_entity_poly.pdbx_strand_id
1 'polypeptide(L)'
;MDWEIHIERWSRAAVRLLDIREFSAEKGTVPDRYVTPASFFIITTHGEARVTLSGTVYQARSPHILHGGKESELGMAPLGSDYACYVILYRAECDSPEEEESFRMPYAFRPGASLVLQEKCLAMHRLWQQTTSMEKLQAQSAFLPLVYEIMRQLRMSAKENGRPNLVTEAIHYIHEHYRKPITAEELAGIYGCSASYLSRLFKSQIGVGPIEYLIHARIRKAKQFLVHSEARVQEVAGSVGYADVYYFSRLFKKHTGCSPLQYREERRQAVQNNPLRLLKSSIVSSEPYSHNENEICYQWMGEGETSMFRFSRPTFGAMMLLCTLLLSACQANNNSGAPSSSASAGATAAIEAAETRTYKHLKGETEIPVQPQRVVSLFHLGELMAVGVRPVGATPHILDNPLIGDTSDITNIGNPPDLEKILLLEPDLIVTTEPFAEVVEGGYEALSQIAPTIVVEQYNDPIKDVEMFGDILGKQEEAKRWNEAFAAKIVQYKEKISPVIGTDETFSILNVRPGSIFIYGDTNMGGNIIYKYLGLKPTEKVKNDVINGETWDISMEVIPEFVGDRLLLAVNDGAEEDMKRVDKFIRNTPAGKAGHIYPIDFDEFLFSDPISVEQQLDIIVDLLVEGSQ
;
A
#
# COMPACT_ATOMS: atom_id res chain seq x y z
N MET A 1 26.60 3.05 10.91
CA MET A 1 26.85 2.04 9.86
C MET A 1 26.47 2.67 8.54
N ASP A 2 27.30 2.49 7.52
CA ASP A 2 26.91 2.82 6.15
C ASP A 2 26.19 1.60 5.56
N TRP A 3 24.86 1.70 5.47
CA TRP A 3 24.02 0.60 5.01
C TRP A 3 24.20 0.32 3.51
N GLU A 4 24.51 1.34 2.71
CA GLU A 4 24.70 1.18 1.27
C GLU A 4 25.99 0.37 1.01
N ILE A 5 27.07 0.65 1.74
CA ILE A 5 28.31 -0.14 1.68
C ILE A 5 28.06 -1.60 2.09
N HIS A 6 27.26 -1.84 3.13
CA HIS A 6 26.96 -3.21 3.56
C HIS A 6 26.14 -3.98 2.52
N ILE A 7 25.15 -3.33 1.90
CA ILE A 7 24.33 -3.91 0.83
C ILE A 7 25.19 -4.21 -0.40
N GLU A 8 26.09 -3.29 -0.79
CA GLU A 8 27.03 -3.53 -1.89
C GLU A 8 27.87 -4.79 -1.64
N ARG A 9 28.37 -4.98 -0.42
CA ARG A 9 29.16 -6.17 -0.06
C ARG A 9 28.38 -7.47 -0.18
N TRP A 10 27.11 -7.49 0.20
CA TRP A 10 26.22 -8.64 -0.02
C TRP A 10 26.05 -9.00 -1.50
N SER A 11 26.10 -8.03 -2.41
CA SER A 11 25.98 -8.26 -3.85
C SER A 11 27.21 -8.91 -4.49
N ARG A 12 28.37 -8.86 -3.81
CA ARG A 12 29.66 -9.31 -4.33
C ARG A 12 30.20 -10.55 -3.63
N ALA A 13 29.83 -10.77 -2.37
CA ALA A 13 30.32 -11.88 -1.58
C ALA A 13 29.76 -13.23 -2.05
N ALA A 14 30.62 -14.25 -2.11
CA ALA A 14 30.17 -15.62 -2.25
C ALA A 14 29.70 -16.14 -0.89
N VAL A 15 28.42 -16.54 -0.79
CA VAL A 15 27.83 -16.89 0.50
C VAL A 15 27.34 -18.34 0.51
N ARG A 16 27.64 -19.05 1.60
CA ARG A 16 27.25 -20.44 1.83
C ARG A 16 26.36 -20.57 3.06
N LEU A 17 25.17 -21.12 2.85
CA LEU A 17 24.25 -21.54 3.89
C LEU A 17 24.83 -22.78 4.60
N LEU A 18 24.91 -22.71 5.93
CA LEU A 18 25.51 -23.75 6.75
C LEU A 18 24.49 -24.55 7.53
N ASP A 19 23.44 -23.91 8.04
CA ASP A 19 22.39 -24.57 8.82
C ASP A 19 21.14 -23.70 8.95
N ILE A 20 19.97 -24.32 9.14
CA ILE A 20 18.72 -23.65 9.48
C ILE A 20 18.06 -24.38 10.64
N ARG A 21 17.94 -23.69 11.77
CA ARG A 21 17.35 -24.23 13.00
C ARG A 21 16.05 -23.52 13.33
N GLU A 22 15.07 -24.31 13.77
CA GLU A 22 13.87 -23.78 14.42
C GLU A 22 14.08 -23.89 15.94
N PHE A 23 13.86 -22.79 16.65
CA PHE A 23 13.90 -22.74 18.10
C PHE A 23 12.52 -22.35 18.62
N SER A 24 12.03 -23.05 19.65
CA SER A 24 10.83 -22.69 20.39
C SER A 24 11.04 -22.89 21.89
N ALA A 25 10.36 -22.10 22.71
CA ALA A 25 10.46 -22.16 24.17
C ALA A 25 10.09 -23.55 24.74
N GLU A 26 9.21 -24.28 24.07
CA GLU A 26 8.84 -25.66 24.43
C GLU A 26 9.95 -26.70 24.17
N LYS A 27 10.88 -26.43 23.25
CA LYS A 27 11.94 -27.36 22.82
C LYS A 27 13.27 -27.18 23.58
N GLY A 28 13.31 -26.33 24.60
CA GLY A 28 14.45 -26.13 25.52
C GLY A 28 15.00 -24.69 25.52
N THR A 29 16.03 -24.43 26.34
CA THR A 29 16.71 -23.12 26.44
C THR A 29 18.01 -23.11 25.64
N VAL A 30 18.35 -21.96 25.02
CA VAL A 30 19.72 -21.74 24.53
C VAL A 30 20.59 -21.44 25.76
N PRO A 31 21.79 -22.04 25.90
CA PRO A 31 22.69 -21.71 26.99
C PRO A 31 22.97 -20.20 27.07
N ASP A 32 23.10 -19.64 28.28
CA ASP A 32 23.30 -18.19 28.50
C ASP A 32 24.50 -17.60 27.76
N ARG A 33 25.47 -18.45 27.36
CA ARG A 33 26.63 -18.10 26.55
C ARG A 33 26.95 -19.19 25.55
N TYR A 34 26.44 -19.05 24.33
CA TYR A 34 26.84 -19.83 23.17
C TYR A 34 27.69 -18.97 22.23
N VAL A 35 28.94 -19.37 21.98
CA VAL A 35 29.78 -18.70 20.98
C VAL A 35 29.46 -19.28 19.61
N THR A 36 29.01 -18.44 18.69
CA THR A 36 28.55 -18.90 17.38
C THR A 36 29.72 -19.30 16.47
N PRO A 37 29.65 -20.47 15.79
CA PRO A 37 30.72 -20.94 14.91
C PRO A 37 30.71 -20.24 13.53
N ALA A 38 29.69 -19.44 13.25
CA ALA A 38 29.44 -18.79 11.96
C ALA A 38 28.58 -17.54 12.15
N SER A 39 28.49 -16.70 11.11
CA SER A 39 27.55 -15.58 11.07
C SER A 39 26.12 -16.10 10.95
N PHE A 40 25.15 -15.33 11.45
CA PHE A 40 23.78 -15.80 11.56
C PHE A 40 22.74 -14.70 11.54
N PHE A 41 21.53 -15.09 11.15
CA PHE A 41 20.31 -14.34 11.35
C PHE A 41 19.41 -15.04 12.37
N ILE A 42 18.77 -14.27 13.24
CA ILE A 42 17.65 -14.68 14.09
C ILE A 42 16.40 -13.95 13.59
N ILE A 43 15.37 -14.71 13.26
CA ILE A 43 14.11 -14.16 12.75
C ILE A 43 12.99 -14.68 13.65
N THR A 44 12.44 -13.80 14.50
CA THR A 44 11.39 -14.18 15.45
C THR A 44 10.06 -14.38 14.73
N THR A 45 9.36 -15.46 15.05
CA THR A 45 8.03 -15.75 14.50
C THR A 45 6.93 -15.40 15.50
N HIS A 46 7.09 -15.78 16.77
CA HIS A 46 6.10 -15.57 17.83
C HIS A 46 6.75 -15.22 19.17
N GLY A 47 5.95 -14.65 20.08
CA GLY A 47 6.32 -14.34 21.46
C GLY A 47 7.40 -13.29 21.62
N GLU A 48 8.02 -13.31 22.80
CA GLU A 48 9.09 -12.39 23.18
C GLU A 48 10.25 -13.13 23.86
N ALA A 49 11.48 -12.72 23.55
CA ALA A 49 12.67 -13.19 24.22
C ALA A 49 13.66 -12.06 24.50
N ARG A 50 14.43 -12.24 25.57
CA ARG A 50 15.66 -11.49 25.79
C ARG A 50 16.78 -12.16 25.01
N VAL A 51 17.34 -11.46 24.02
CA VAL A 51 18.45 -11.95 23.22
C VAL A 51 19.69 -11.13 23.53
N THR A 52 20.75 -11.79 24.00
CA THR A 52 22.05 -11.17 24.26
C THR A 52 22.96 -11.46 23.08
N LEU A 53 23.50 -10.42 22.45
CA LEU A 53 24.43 -10.49 21.33
C LEU A 53 25.66 -9.63 21.61
N SER A 54 26.82 -10.25 21.73
CA SER A 54 28.11 -9.56 21.93
C SER A 54 28.08 -8.52 23.07
N GLY A 55 27.37 -8.82 24.16
CA GLY A 55 27.23 -7.95 25.33
C GLY A 55 26.05 -6.96 25.27
N THR A 56 25.39 -6.80 24.12
CA THR A 56 24.16 -6.00 24.00
C THR A 56 22.93 -6.86 24.24
N VAL A 57 21.99 -6.37 25.05
CA VAL A 57 20.74 -7.06 25.36
C VAL A 57 19.60 -6.45 24.58
N TYR A 58 18.93 -7.27 23.77
CA TYR A 58 17.77 -6.91 22.96
C TYR A 58 16.50 -7.53 23.57
N GLN A 59 15.44 -6.74 23.71
CA GLN A 59 14.09 -7.27 23.93
C GLN A 59 13.45 -7.55 22.56
N ALA A 60 13.59 -8.80 22.10
CA ALA A 60 13.11 -9.23 20.81
C ALA A 60 11.64 -9.68 20.91
N ARG A 61 10.72 -8.71 20.77
CA ARG A 61 9.29 -9.00 20.59
C ARG A 61 8.98 -9.20 19.11
N SER A 62 8.33 -10.30 18.75
CA SER A 62 7.98 -10.58 17.35
C SER A 62 7.16 -9.43 16.73
N PRO A 63 7.42 -9.06 15.46
CA PRO A 63 8.53 -9.52 14.63
C PRO A 63 9.82 -8.72 14.89
N HIS A 64 10.96 -9.41 14.85
CA HIS A 64 12.29 -8.87 15.10
C HIS A 64 13.32 -9.68 14.30
N ILE A 65 14.25 -8.97 13.65
CA ILE A 65 15.42 -9.56 13.01
C ILE A 65 16.66 -9.15 13.80
N LEU A 66 17.52 -10.12 14.08
CA LEU A 66 18.84 -9.88 14.64
C LEU A 66 19.89 -10.55 13.76
N HIS A 67 21.03 -9.90 13.62
CA HIS A 67 22.20 -10.44 12.94
C HIS A 67 23.38 -10.46 13.91
N GLY A 68 24.22 -11.49 13.80
CA GLY A 68 25.46 -11.58 14.54
C GLY A 68 26.55 -12.25 13.71
N GLY A 69 27.79 -11.87 13.98
CA GLY A 69 28.97 -12.42 13.33
C GLY A 69 29.41 -13.78 13.85
N LYS A 70 30.30 -14.43 13.10
CA LYS A 70 31.15 -15.50 13.61
C LYS A 70 31.84 -15.07 14.91
N GLU A 71 31.93 -15.99 15.88
CA GLU A 71 32.53 -15.77 17.21
C GLU A 71 31.77 -14.78 18.10
N SER A 72 30.53 -14.42 17.76
CA SER A 72 29.68 -13.60 18.65
C SER A 72 29.17 -14.42 19.83
N GLU A 73 29.10 -13.79 21.01
CA GLU A 73 28.40 -14.36 22.16
C GLU A 73 26.88 -14.21 21.92
N LEU A 74 26.17 -15.34 21.85
CA LEU A 74 24.72 -15.42 21.75
C LEU A 74 24.13 -16.04 23.01
N GLY A 75 23.17 -15.36 23.61
CA GLY A 75 22.29 -15.90 24.66
C GLY A 75 20.83 -15.62 24.30
N MET A 76 19.93 -16.57 24.57
CA MET A 76 18.49 -16.37 24.32
C MET A 76 17.67 -16.92 25.48
N ALA A 77 16.92 -16.02 26.13
CA ALA A 77 16.02 -16.34 27.22
C ALA A 77 14.58 -15.94 26.85
N PRO A 78 13.71 -16.90 26.49
CA PRO A 78 12.29 -16.65 26.28
C PRO A 78 11.65 -16.01 27.51
N LEU A 79 10.79 -15.00 27.31
CA LEU A 79 10.01 -14.37 28.39
C LEU A 79 8.63 -15.03 28.59
N GLY A 80 8.23 -15.92 27.67
CA GLY A 80 7.00 -16.71 27.69
C GLY A 80 7.16 -18.07 27.01
N SER A 81 6.13 -18.92 27.06
CA SER A 81 6.14 -20.26 26.47
C SER A 81 5.82 -20.30 24.97
N ASP A 82 5.34 -19.20 24.41
CA ASP A 82 4.90 -19.05 23.01
C ASP A 82 6.02 -18.53 22.07
N TYR A 83 7.22 -18.30 22.59
CA TYR A 83 8.32 -17.77 21.80
C TYR A 83 8.85 -18.80 20.80
N ALA A 84 9.00 -18.36 19.54
CA ALA A 84 9.61 -19.16 18.47
C ALA A 84 10.41 -18.27 17.50
N CYS A 85 11.47 -18.84 16.91
CA CYS A 85 12.29 -18.18 15.90
C CYS A 85 13.03 -19.16 14.98
N TYR A 86 13.50 -18.65 13.85
CA TYR A 86 14.49 -19.32 13.00
C TYR A 86 15.88 -18.75 13.25
N VAL A 87 16.87 -19.64 13.33
CA VAL A 87 18.30 -19.29 13.36
C VAL A 87 18.95 -19.83 12.08
N ILE A 88 19.42 -18.92 11.23
CA ILE A 88 19.99 -19.23 9.92
C ILE A 88 21.49 -18.94 9.98
N LEU A 89 22.31 -19.98 9.86
CA LEU A 89 23.76 -19.91 9.93
C LEU A 89 24.35 -19.87 8.52
N TYR A 90 25.28 -18.95 8.27
CA TYR A 90 25.91 -18.79 6.97
C TYR A 90 27.39 -18.41 7.09
N ARG A 91 28.12 -18.55 5.98
CA ARG A 91 29.50 -18.08 5.82
C ARG A 91 29.62 -17.28 4.54
N ALA A 92 30.15 -16.06 4.62
CA ALA A 92 30.57 -15.29 3.48
C ALA A 92 32.07 -15.50 3.23
N GLU A 93 32.46 -15.73 1.98
CA GLU A 93 33.84 -15.60 1.52
C GLU A 93 34.08 -14.12 1.25
N CYS A 94 35.08 -13.55 1.93
CA CYS A 94 35.42 -12.14 1.90
C CYS A 94 36.83 -11.98 1.33
N ASP A 95 37.01 -10.99 0.46
CA ASP A 95 38.31 -10.73 -0.19
C ASP A 95 39.18 -9.78 0.65
N SER A 96 38.57 -9.09 1.62
CA SER A 96 39.26 -8.15 2.51
C SER A 96 38.81 -8.26 3.98
N PRO A 97 39.68 -7.87 4.95
CA PRO A 97 39.29 -7.79 6.35
C PRO A 97 38.12 -6.83 6.62
N GLU A 98 37.99 -5.78 5.82
CA GLU A 98 36.92 -4.79 5.93
C GLU A 98 35.56 -5.37 5.52
N GLU A 99 35.53 -6.25 4.52
CA GLU A 99 34.36 -7.04 4.15
C GLU A 99 34.01 -8.04 5.25
N GLU A 100 35.01 -8.75 5.79
CA GLU A 100 34.81 -9.71 6.88
C GLU A 100 34.20 -9.04 8.10
N GLU A 101 34.66 -7.84 8.46
CA GLU A 101 34.08 -7.03 9.54
C GLU A 101 32.60 -6.69 9.28
N SER A 102 32.24 -6.43 8.02
CA SER A 102 30.85 -6.17 7.62
C SER A 102 29.90 -7.31 7.97
N PHE A 103 30.33 -8.55 7.73
CA PHE A 103 29.54 -9.76 8.02
C PHE A 103 29.69 -10.23 9.47
N ARG A 104 30.58 -9.61 10.25
CA ARG A 104 30.72 -9.86 11.69
C ARG A 104 29.86 -8.92 12.55
N MET A 105 29.46 -7.79 12.01
CA MET A 105 28.82 -6.74 12.80
C MET A 105 27.41 -7.12 13.27
N PRO A 106 27.10 -6.95 14.58
CA PRO A 106 25.77 -7.20 15.09
C PRO A 106 24.82 -6.03 14.78
N TYR A 107 23.58 -6.34 14.41
CA TYR A 107 22.50 -5.37 14.27
C TYR A 107 21.15 -6.02 14.54
N ALA A 108 20.16 -5.22 14.92
CA ALA A 108 18.79 -5.67 15.13
C ALA A 108 17.80 -4.60 14.68
N PHE A 109 16.65 -5.03 14.13
CA PHE A 109 15.59 -4.13 13.70
C PHE A 109 14.23 -4.83 13.68
N ARG A 110 13.16 -4.03 13.68
CA ARG A 110 11.78 -4.52 13.51
C ARG A 110 11.39 -4.44 12.04
N PRO A 111 11.11 -5.56 11.36
CA PRO A 111 10.65 -5.55 9.98
C PRO A 111 9.24 -4.93 9.84
N GLY A 112 8.99 -4.24 8.73
CA GLY A 112 7.68 -3.69 8.37
C GLY A 112 6.73 -4.73 7.75
N ALA A 113 7.26 -5.78 7.12
CA ALA A 113 6.49 -6.85 6.48
C ALA A 113 6.97 -8.24 6.96
N SER A 114 6.47 -8.67 8.12
CA SER A 114 6.91 -9.91 8.78
C SER A 114 6.49 -11.19 8.04
N LEU A 115 5.30 -11.20 7.43
CA LEU A 115 4.76 -12.45 6.86
C LEU A 115 5.62 -12.96 5.70
N VAL A 116 6.10 -12.05 4.84
CA VAL A 116 6.98 -12.38 3.71
C VAL A 116 8.26 -13.05 4.18
N LEU A 117 8.88 -12.51 5.23
CA LEU A 117 10.08 -13.09 5.84
C LEU A 117 9.80 -14.47 6.44
N GLN A 118 8.66 -14.63 7.12
CA GLN A 118 8.25 -15.90 7.71
C GLN A 118 8.00 -16.99 6.64
N GLU A 119 7.31 -16.65 5.55
CA GLU A 119 7.10 -17.58 4.43
C GLU A 119 8.42 -18.06 3.83
N LYS A 120 9.37 -17.14 3.58
CA LYS A 120 10.70 -17.48 3.06
C LYS A 120 11.47 -18.37 4.04
N CYS A 121 11.45 -18.06 5.34
CA CYS A 121 12.10 -18.89 6.36
C CYS A 121 11.51 -20.30 6.44
N LEU A 122 10.17 -20.41 6.45
CA LEU A 122 9.47 -21.69 6.50
C LEU A 122 9.79 -22.55 5.27
N ALA A 123 9.77 -21.95 4.08
CA ALA A 123 10.11 -22.63 2.83
C ALA A 123 11.56 -23.13 2.85
N MET A 124 12.51 -22.28 3.23
CA MET A 124 13.92 -22.65 3.35
C MET A 124 14.15 -23.74 4.39
N HIS A 125 13.49 -23.65 5.55
CA HIS A 125 13.62 -24.66 6.59
C HIS A 125 13.11 -26.03 6.12
N ARG A 126 11.96 -26.09 5.44
CA ARG A 126 11.43 -27.33 4.86
C ARG A 126 12.41 -27.97 3.87
N LEU A 127 12.98 -27.18 2.96
CA LEU A 127 13.99 -27.64 2.00
C LEU A 127 15.25 -28.14 2.71
N TRP A 128 15.67 -27.46 3.79
CA TRP A 128 16.87 -27.82 4.54
C TRP A 128 16.73 -29.13 5.33
N GLN A 129 15.52 -29.45 5.80
CA GLN A 129 15.23 -30.72 6.46
C GLN A 129 15.25 -31.92 5.50
N GLN A 130 15.10 -31.67 4.19
CA GLN A 130 15.22 -32.72 3.17
C GLN A 130 16.71 -33.05 2.96
N THR A 131 17.08 -34.32 3.12
CA THR A 131 18.51 -34.75 3.21
C THR A 131 19.22 -34.82 1.86
N THR A 132 18.49 -34.61 0.76
CA THR A 132 18.94 -34.69 -0.62
C THR A 132 19.74 -33.45 -1.04
N SER A 133 20.69 -33.65 -1.96
CA SER A 133 21.60 -32.56 -2.38
C SER A 133 20.91 -31.49 -3.22
N MET A 134 19.84 -31.85 -3.94
CA MET A 134 19.07 -30.92 -4.78
C MET A 134 18.33 -29.88 -3.92
N GLU A 135 17.71 -30.31 -2.83
CA GLU A 135 16.91 -29.46 -1.95
C GLU A 135 17.81 -28.60 -1.05
N LYS A 136 19.00 -29.09 -0.69
CA LYS A 136 20.06 -28.25 -0.10
C LYS A 136 20.54 -27.15 -1.05
N LEU A 137 20.72 -27.46 -2.33
CA LEU A 137 21.06 -26.45 -3.35
C LEU A 137 19.92 -25.44 -3.53
N GLN A 138 18.67 -25.90 -3.47
CA GLN A 138 17.50 -25.03 -3.53
C GLN A 138 17.38 -24.13 -2.30
N ALA A 139 17.63 -24.65 -1.09
CA ALA A 139 17.66 -23.85 0.14
C ALA A 139 18.78 -22.79 0.09
N GLN A 140 19.95 -23.16 -0.42
CA GLN A 140 21.06 -22.23 -0.68
C GLN A 140 20.66 -21.12 -1.66
N SER A 141 19.95 -21.45 -2.74
CA SER A 141 19.43 -20.47 -3.70
C SER A 141 18.39 -19.55 -3.05
N ALA A 142 17.48 -20.11 -2.25
CA ALA A 142 16.43 -19.37 -1.56
C ALA A 142 16.94 -18.44 -0.43
N PHE A 143 18.18 -18.64 0.03
CA PHE A 143 18.80 -17.78 1.04
C PHE A 143 19.04 -16.35 0.55
N LEU A 144 19.48 -16.15 -0.69
CA LEU A 144 19.75 -14.80 -1.22
C LEU A 144 18.47 -13.95 -1.34
N PRO A 145 17.32 -14.47 -1.80
CA PRO A 145 16.04 -13.77 -1.71
C PRO A 145 15.62 -13.38 -0.28
N LEU A 146 15.93 -14.22 0.72
CA LEU A 146 15.69 -13.84 2.13
C LEU A 146 16.60 -12.69 2.55
N VAL A 147 17.89 -12.75 2.23
CA VAL A 147 18.85 -11.69 2.53
C VAL A 147 18.44 -10.38 1.86
N TYR A 148 18.05 -10.42 0.58
CA TYR A 148 17.54 -9.26 -0.14
C TYR A 148 16.37 -8.59 0.62
N GLU A 149 15.39 -9.39 1.07
CA GLU A 149 14.25 -8.85 1.79
C GLU A 149 14.64 -8.26 3.16
N ILE A 150 15.57 -8.90 3.88
CA ILE A 150 16.12 -8.36 5.12
C ILE A 150 16.79 -7.00 4.87
N MET A 151 17.63 -6.90 3.83
CA MET A 151 18.35 -5.67 3.49
C MET A 151 17.40 -4.56 3.04
N ARG A 152 16.37 -4.88 2.26
CA ARG A 152 15.32 -3.94 1.84
C ARG A 152 14.62 -3.34 3.06
N GLN A 153 14.14 -4.18 3.96
CA GLN A 153 13.41 -3.72 5.15
C GLN A 153 14.32 -2.98 6.14
N LEU A 154 15.58 -3.37 6.24
CA LEU A 154 16.59 -2.67 7.03
C LEU A 154 16.87 -1.26 6.46
N ARG A 155 16.97 -1.12 5.14
CA ARG A 155 17.16 0.17 4.46
C ARG A 155 15.97 1.10 4.69
N MET A 156 14.75 0.59 4.62
CA MET A 156 13.55 1.37 4.94
C MET A 156 13.53 1.80 6.41
N SER A 157 13.82 0.87 7.33
CA SER A 157 13.90 1.16 8.77
C SER A 157 15.02 2.15 9.13
N ALA A 158 16.08 2.25 8.32
CA ALA A 158 17.18 3.19 8.54
C ALA A 158 16.95 4.59 7.95
N LYS A 159 16.08 4.71 6.93
CA LYS A 159 15.73 6.00 6.30
C LYS A 159 14.55 6.70 7.00
N GLU A 160 13.65 5.97 7.62
CA GLU A 160 12.46 6.52 8.27
C GLU A 160 12.60 6.55 9.80
N ASN A 161 12.12 7.62 10.45
CA ASN A 161 11.69 7.60 11.85
C ASN A 161 10.39 6.76 12.01
N GLY A 162 10.43 5.53 11.50
CA GLY A 162 9.46 4.46 11.68
C GLY A 162 8.04 4.75 11.21
N ARG A 163 7.73 4.51 9.92
CA ARG A 163 6.44 3.93 9.48
C ARG A 163 6.47 3.58 7.97
N PRO A 164 6.42 2.29 7.61
CA PRO A 164 6.35 1.88 6.21
C PRO A 164 5.04 2.34 5.57
N ASN A 165 5.11 2.89 4.36
CA ASN A 165 3.93 3.20 3.55
C ASN A 165 3.18 1.90 3.19
N LEU A 166 1.99 1.72 3.76
CA LEU A 166 1.15 0.53 3.61
C LEU A 166 0.82 0.21 2.15
N VAL A 167 0.65 1.22 1.30
CA VAL A 167 0.40 1.04 -0.13
C VAL A 167 1.65 0.54 -0.83
N THR A 168 2.81 1.10 -0.50
CA THR A 168 4.10 0.66 -1.06
C THR A 168 4.40 -0.78 -0.70
N GLU A 169 4.19 -1.17 0.56
CA GLU A 169 4.38 -2.55 0.99
C GLU A 169 3.39 -3.52 0.35
N ALA A 170 2.12 -3.13 0.26
CA ALA A 170 1.10 -3.95 -0.40
C ALA A 170 1.35 -4.09 -1.91
N ILE A 171 1.85 -3.05 -2.59
CA ILE A 171 2.32 -3.13 -3.98
C ILE A 171 3.45 -4.14 -4.09
N HIS A 172 4.45 -4.05 -3.21
CA HIS A 172 5.57 -4.99 -3.19
C HIS A 172 5.09 -6.44 -3.02
N TYR A 173 4.21 -6.67 -2.04
CA TYR A 173 3.62 -7.99 -1.83
C TYR A 173 2.85 -8.49 -3.06
N ILE A 174 2.05 -7.62 -3.71
CA ILE A 174 1.36 -7.96 -4.95
C ILE A 174 2.35 -8.39 -6.03
N HIS A 175 3.46 -7.66 -6.23
CA HIS A 175 4.46 -8.02 -7.25
C HIS A 175 5.22 -9.32 -6.94
N GLU A 176 5.49 -9.61 -5.67
CA GLU A 176 6.12 -10.89 -5.28
C GLU A 176 5.15 -12.07 -5.33
N HIS A 177 3.85 -11.84 -5.10
CA HIS A 177 2.87 -12.90 -4.90
C HIS A 177 1.75 -12.91 -5.93
N TYR A 178 1.88 -12.17 -7.04
CA TYR A 178 0.81 -11.98 -8.01
C TYR A 178 0.24 -13.30 -8.56
N ARG A 179 1.00 -14.40 -8.53
CA ARG A 179 0.56 -15.73 -8.97
C ARG A 179 -0.41 -16.41 -8.00
N LYS A 180 -0.37 -16.07 -6.70
CA LYS A 180 -1.25 -16.63 -5.66
C LYS A 180 -2.64 -15.98 -5.74
N PRO A 181 -3.74 -16.68 -5.41
CA PRO A 181 -4.99 -15.99 -5.12
C PRO A 181 -4.72 -15.03 -3.95
N ILE A 182 -5.00 -13.74 -4.17
CA ILE A 182 -4.84 -12.69 -3.17
C ILE A 182 -6.17 -11.99 -3.07
N THR A 183 -6.68 -11.84 -1.85
CA THR A 183 -7.87 -11.05 -1.55
C THR A 183 -7.50 -9.72 -0.89
N ALA A 184 -8.43 -8.75 -0.89
CA ALA A 184 -8.20 -7.46 -0.25
C ALA A 184 -8.10 -7.63 1.26
N GLU A 185 -8.83 -8.60 1.81
CA GLU A 185 -8.83 -9.02 3.21
C GLU A 185 -7.49 -9.63 3.61
N GLU A 186 -6.91 -10.50 2.78
CA GLU A 186 -5.58 -11.07 3.02
C GLU A 186 -4.51 -9.98 3.02
N LEU A 187 -4.50 -9.11 2.01
CA LEU A 187 -3.55 -7.99 1.94
C LEU A 187 -3.65 -7.07 3.15
N ALA A 188 -4.86 -6.70 3.55
CA ALA A 188 -5.05 -5.83 4.69
C ALA A 188 -4.69 -6.51 6.02
N GLY A 189 -4.98 -7.81 6.14
CA GLY A 189 -4.58 -8.63 7.29
C GLY A 189 -3.08 -8.70 7.50
N ILE A 190 -2.27 -8.72 6.42
CA ILE A 190 -0.79 -8.72 6.51
C ILE A 190 -0.27 -7.49 7.27
N TYR A 191 -0.93 -6.35 7.07
CA TYR A 191 -0.49 -5.07 7.62
C TYR A 191 -1.35 -4.60 8.80
N GLY A 192 -2.20 -5.48 9.35
CA GLY A 192 -3.03 -5.18 10.52
C GLY A 192 -4.07 -4.08 10.27
N CYS A 193 -4.59 -3.97 9.04
CA CYS A 193 -5.58 -2.96 8.69
C CYS A 193 -6.83 -3.58 8.02
N SER A 194 -7.87 -2.77 7.80
CA SER A 194 -9.10 -3.25 7.15
C SER A 194 -8.98 -3.24 5.63
N ALA A 195 -9.64 -4.18 4.95
CA ALA A 195 -9.66 -4.24 3.47
C ALA A 195 -10.19 -2.96 2.83
N SER A 196 -11.17 -2.32 3.48
CA SER A 196 -11.76 -1.05 3.07
C SER A 196 -10.76 0.10 3.20
N TYR A 197 -9.94 0.11 4.25
CA TYR A 197 -8.90 1.12 4.48
C TYR A 197 -7.81 1.02 3.44
N LEU A 198 -7.25 -0.18 3.28
CA LEU A 198 -6.23 -0.42 2.28
C LEU A 198 -6.75 -0.06 0.89
N SER A 199 -8.00 -0.41 0.57
CA SER A 199 -8.60 -0.09 -0.72
C SER A 199 -8.77 1.40 -0.98
N ARG A 200 -9.11 2.20 0.04
CA ARG A 200 -9.21 3.66 -0.09
C ARG A 200 -7.86 4.31 -0.18
N LEU A 201 -6.91 3.88 0.64
CA LEU A 201 -5.53 4.37 0.58
C LEU A 201 -4.88 4.06 -0.78
N PHE A 202 -5.16 2.87 -1.33
CA PHE A 202 -4.80 2.51 -2.70
C PHE A 202 -5.48 3.43 -3.72
N LYS A 203 -6.78 3.68 -3.60
CA LYS A 203 -7.49 4.58 -4.52
C LYS A 203 -6.99 6.02 -4.46
N SER A 204 -6.67 6.54 -3.27
CA SER A 204 -6.13 7.91 -3.14
C SER A 204 -4.72 8.02 -3.73
N GLN A 205 -3.83 7.07 -3.39
CA GLN A 205 -2.41 7.16 -3.80
C GLN A 205 -2.12 6.60 -5.21
N ILE A 206 -2.88 5.60 -5.66
CA ILE A 206 -2.66 4.83 -6.90
C ILE A 206 -3.77 5.04 -7.92
N GLY A 207 -4.93 5.58 -7.51
CA GLY A 207 -6.11 5.75 -8.36
C GLY A 207 -7.04 4.53 -8.38
N VAL A 208 -6.57 3.36 -7.91
CA VAL A 208 -7.36 2.12 -7.87
C VAL A 208 -7.11 1.25 -6.67
N GLY A 209 -8.08 0.39 -6.38
CA GLY A 209 -7.99 -0.59 -5.29
C GLY A 209 -6.94 -1.69 -5.54
N PRO A 210 -6.53 -2.40 -4.46
CA PRO A 210 -5.43 -3.37 -4.48
C PRO A 210 -5.70 -4.57 -5.40
N ILE A 211 -6.95 -5.03 -5.50
CA ILE A 211 -7.31 -6.16 -6.37
C ILE A 211 -7.31 -5.78 -7.84
N GLU A 212 -7.77 -4.57 -8.16
CA GLU A 212 -7.66 -4.06 -9.52
C GLU A 212 -6.18 -3.92 -9.89
N TYR A 213 -5.36 -3.35 -9.00
CA TYR A 213 -3.90 -3.28 -9.19
C TYR A 213 -3.26 -4.65 -9.45
N LEU A 214 -3.63 -5.68 -8.68
CA LEU A 214 -3.20 -7.06 -8.89
C LEU A 214 -3.59 -7.57 -10.29
N ILE A 215 -4.81 -7.31 -10.75
CA ILE A 215 -5.26 -7.69 -12.09
C ILE A 215 -4.35 -7.03 -13.15
N HIS A 216 -4.04 -5.74 -13.00
CA HIS A 216 -3.11 -5.06 -13.91
C HIS A 216 -1.72 -5.67 -13.90
N ALA A 217 -1.17 -5.98 -12.73
CA ALA A 217 0.13 -6.64 -12.61
C ALA A 217 0.15 -8.00 -13.34
N ARG A 218 -0.91 -8.82 -13.17
CA ARG A 218 -1.07 -10.11 -13.86
C ARG A 218 -1.18 -9.96 -15.37
N ILE A 219 -1.99 -9.00 -15.85
CA ILE A 219 -2.13 -8.74 -17.28
C ILE A 219 -0.82 -8.22 -17.89
N ARG A 220 -0.06 -7.38 -17.19
CA ARG A 220 1.27 -6.92 -17.63
C ARG A 220 2.22 -8.09 -17.81
N LYS A 221 2.33 -8.98 -16.83
CA LYS A 221 3.16 -10.20 -16.93
C LYS A 221 2.68 -11.13 -18.04
N ALA A 222 1.36 -11.27 -18.23
CA ALA A 222 0.81 -12.06 -19.31
C ALA A 222 1.19 -11.50 -20.70
N LYS A 223 1.11 -10.17 -20.91
CA LYS A 223 1.59 -9.53 -22.15
C LYS A 223 3.05 -9.87 -22.43
N GLN A 224 3.92 -9.80 -21.40
CA GLN A 224 5.33 -10.15 -21.53
C GLN A 224 5.53 -11.61 -21.96
N PHE A 225 4.86 -12.56 -21.31
CA PHE A 225 4.96 -13.98 -21.67
C PHE A 225 4.41 -14.28 -23.06
N LEU A 226 3.31 -13.63 -23.48
CA LEU A 226 2.72 -13.81 -24.80
C LEU A 226 3.65 -13.35 -25.94
N VAL A 227 4.49 -12.33 -25.69
CA VAL A 227 5.42 -11.77 -26.69
C VAL A 227 6.76 -12.51 -26.71
N HIS A 228 7.26 -12.93 -25.55
CA HIS A 228 8.64 -13.44 -25.41
C HIS A 228 8.73 -14.96 -25.28
N SER A 229 7.61 -15.69 -25.33
CA SER A 229 7.59 -17.16 -25.25
C SER A 229 6.64 -17.80 -26.25
N GLU A 230 6.86 -19.10 -26.52
CA GLU A 230 5.95 -19.96 -27.28
C GLU A 230 4.88 -20.63 -26.41
N ALA A 231 4.81 -20.30 -25.11
CA ALA A 231 3.91 -20.93 -24.16
C ALA A 231 2.46 -20.86 -24.63
N ARG A 232 1.66 -21.90 -24.38
CA ARG A 232 0.23 -21.91 -24.72
C ARG A 232 -0.50 -20.89 -23.84
N VAL A 233 -1.61 -20.34 -24.34
CA VAL A 233 -2.42 -19.35 -23.58
C VAL A 233 -2.84 -19.91 -22.21
N GLN A 234 -3.08 -21.22 -22.12
CA GLN A 234 -3.36 -21.92 -20.87
C GLN A 234 -2.19 -21.88 -19.88
N GLU A 235 -0.96 -22.10 -20.36
CA GLU A 235 0.26 -22.06 -19.54
C GLU A 235 0.54 -20.63 -19.06
N VAL A 236 0.31 -19.63 -19.93
CA VAL A 236 0.41 -18.23 -19.56
C VAL A 236 -0.62 -17.86 -18.50
N ALA A 237 -1.88 -18.27 -18.64
CA ALA A 237 -2.93 -18.03 -17.66
C ALA A 237 -2.55 -18.59 -16.28
N GLY A 238 -2.09 -19.85 -16.23
CA GLY A 238 -1.63 -20.47 -14.98
C GLY A 238 -0.42 -19.75 -14.37
N SER A 239 0.54 -19.34 -15.20
CA SER A 239 1.77 -18.65 -14.76
C SER A 239 1.54 -17.23 -14.24
N VAL A 240 0.37 -16.66 -14.46
CA VAL A 240 -0.01 -15.34 -13.90
C VAL A 240 -1.14 -15.45 -12.86
N GLY A 241 -1.49 -16.65 -12.41
CA GLY A 241 -2.43 -16.85 -11.29
C GLY A 241 -3.90 -17.00 -11.68
N TYR A 242 -4.21 -17.37 -12.93
CA TYR A 242 -5.57 -17.73 -13.35
C TYR A 242 -5.69 -19.21 -13.69
N ALA A 243 -6.50 -19.94 -12.93
CA ALA A 243 -6.81 -21.34 -13.20
C ALA A 243 -7.74 -21.51 -14.42
N ASP A 244 -8.67 -20.59 -14.64
CA ASP A 244 -9.60 -20.61 -15.77
C ASP A 244 -9.09 -19.76 -16.94
N VAL A 245 -8.69 -20.44 -18.02
CA VAL A 245 -8.19 -19.84 -19.27
C VAL A 245 -9.24 -18.98 -19.97
N TYR A 246 -10.52 -19.36 -19.88
CA TYR A 246 -11.61 -18.60 -20.49
C TYR A 246 -11.91 -17.31 -19.71
N TYR A 247 -11.85 -17.38 -18.37
CA TYR A 247 -11.91 -16.18 -17.53
C TYR A 247 -10.73 -15.25 -17.81
N PHE A 248 -9.50 -15.78 -17.81
CA PHE A 248 -8.30 -15.03 -18.18
C PHE A 248 -8.42 -14.38 -19.55
N SER A 249 -8.87 -15.11 -20.57
CA SER A 249 -8.98 -14.58 -21.94
C SER A 249 -10.00 -13.44 -22.04
N ARG A 250 -11.11 -13.52 -21.30
CA ARG A 250 -12.09 -12.42 -21.23
C ARG A 250 -11.53 -11.21 -20.51
N LEU A 251 -10.87 -11.42 -19.38
CA LEU A 251 -10.26 -10.36 -18.58
C LEU A 251 -9.12 -9.68 -19.35
N PHE A 252 -8.24 -10.46 -19.99
CA PHE A 252 -7.20 -9.95 -20.88
C PHE A 252 -7.79 -9.11 -22.00
N LYS A 253 -8.86 -9.59 -22.66
CA LYS A 253 -9.54 -8.81 -23.69
C LYS A 253 -10.16 -7.51 -23.14
N LYS A 254 -10.74 -7.54 -21.93
CA LYS A 254 -11.25 -6.34 -21.25
C LYS A 254 -10.16 -5.27 -21.11
N HIS A 255 -8.98 -5.65 -20.64
CA HIS A 255 -7.87 -4.72 -20.35
C HIS A 255 -6.93 -4.42 -21.53
N THR A 256 -7.03 -5.14 -22.64
CA THR A 256 -6.12 -4.97 -23.79
C THR A 256 -6.82 -4.71 -25.12
N GLY A 257 -8.15 -4.83 -25.17
CA GLY A 257 -8.95 -4.68 -26.39
C GLY A 257 -8.97 -5.93 -27.29
N CYS A 258 -7.98 -6.82 -27.20
CA CYS A 258 -7.86 -8.01 -28.04
C CYS A 258 -7.67 -9.30 -27.23
N SER A 259 -7.89 -10.46 -27.83
CA SER A 259 -7.64 -11.74 -27.15
C SER A 259 -6.13 -11.99 -26.96
N PRO A 260 -5.70 -12.83 -25.99
CA PRO A 260 -4.28 -13.17 -25.80
C PRO A 260 -3.58 -13.68 -27.06
N LEU A 261 -4.28 -14.44 -27.90
CA LEU A 261 -3.74 -15.02 -29.12
C LEU A 261 -3.59 -13.97 -30.23
N GLN A 262 -4.58 -13.07 -30.37
CA GLN A 262 -4.47 -11.91 -31.26
C GLN A 262 -3.33 -10.97 -30.84
N TYR A 263 -3.21 -10.68 -29.54
CA TYR A 263 -2.15 -9.86 -28.99
C TYR A 263 -0.75 -10.39 -29.35
N ARG A 264 -0.56 -11.72 -29.27
CA ARG A 264 0.68 -12.39 -29.69
C ARG A 264 0.95 -12.20 -31.18
N GLU A 265 -0.02 -12.45 -32.04
CA GLU A 265 0.16 -12.38 -33.49
C GLU A 265 0.46 -10.95 -33.96
N GLU A 266 -0.27 -9.95 -33.45
CA GLU A 266 -0.06 -8.53 -33.78
C GLU A 266 1.35 -8.05 -33.38
N ARG A 267 1.82 -8.44 -32.20
CA ARG A 267 3.15 -8.02 -31.70
C ARG A 267 4.29 -8.83 -32.31
N ARG A 268 4.06 -10.06 -32.75
CA ARG A 268 5.05 -10.87 -33.47
C ARG A 268 5.27 -10.36 -34.90
N GLN A 269 4.23 -9.85 -35.57
CA GLN A 269 4.35 -9.23 -36.89
C GLN A 269 5.19 -7.94 -36.87
N ALA A 270 5.08 -7.13 -35.81
CA ALA A 270 5.91 -5.93 -35.63
C ALA A 270 7.42 -6.22 -35.47
N VAL A 271 7.79 -7.41 -34.98
CA VAL A 271 9.19 -7.83 -34.73
C VAL A 271 9.81 -8.57 -35.93
N GLN A 272 9.03 -8.90 -36.98
CA GLN A 272 9.54 -9.61 -38.18
C GLN A 272 10.47 -8.78 -39.07
N ASN A 273 10.59 -7.47 -38.87
CA ASN A 273 11.52 -6.61 -39.61
C ASN A 273 12.96 -6.65 -39.04
N ASN A 274 13.45 -7.84 -38.66
CA ASN A 274 14.83 -8.04 -38.23
C ASN A 274 15.59 -8.94 -39.23
N PRO A 275 16.58 -8.41 -39.98
CA PRO A 275 17.29 -9.15 -41.02
C PRO A 275 18.17 -10.30 -40.49
N LEU A 276 18.35 -10.45 -39.17
CA LEU A 276 19.20 -11.49 -38.57
C LEU A 276 18.48 -12.80 -38.21
N ARG A 277 17.15 -12.91 -38.45
CA ARG A 277 16.35 -14.07 -38.00
C ARG A 277 15.95 -15.08 -39.09
N LEU A 278 16.58 -15.01 -40.27
CA LEU A 278 16.35 -15.95 -41.37
C LEU A 278 17.35 -17.11 -41.34
N LEU A 279 17.10 -18.12 -40.50
CA LEU A 279 17.50 -19.51 -40.76
C LEU A 279 16.43 -20.44 -40.16
N LYS A 280 15.38 -20.71 -40.94
CA LYS A 280 14.30 -21.69 -40.63
C LYS A 280 14.73 -23.14 -40.88
N SER A 281 15.95 -23.49 -40.49
CA SER A 281 16.48 -24.85 -40.68
C SER A 281 17.41 -25.22 -39.54
N SER A 282 16.89 -25.24 -38.32
CA SER A 282 17.48 -26.06 -37.26
C SER A 282 16.73 -27.40 -37.26
N ILE A 283 17.47 -28.50 -37.48
CA ILE A 283 16.95 -29.88 -37.50
C ILE A 283 16.79 -30.42 -36.06
N VAL A 284 17.13 -29.63 -35.04
CA VAL A 284 17.02 -30.02 -33.64
C VAL A 284 15.69 -29.53 -33.06
N SER A 285 14.93 -30.46 -32.49
CA SER A 285 13.78 -30.17 -31.63
C SER A 285 14.21 -29.25 -30.49
N SER A 286 13.67 -28.04 -30.45
CA SER A 286 13.82 -27.13 -29.32
C SER A 286 13.03 -27.69 -28.13
N GLU A 287 13.71 -28.34 -27.18
CA GLU A 287 13.11 -28.59 -25.87
C GLU A 287 12.92 -27.25 -25.13
N PRO A 288 11.75 -27.00 -24.53
CA PRO A 288 11.49 -25.73 -23.85
C PRO A 288 12.14 -25.74 -22.47
N TYR A 289 13.32 -25.13 -22.34
CA TYR A 289 13.78 -24.64 -21.05
C TYR A 289 13.11 -23.30 -20.77
N SER A 290 12.34 -23.26 -19.68
CA SER A 290 11.78 -22.05 -19.10
C SER A 290 12.91 -21.15 -18.60
N HIS A 291 13.10 -19.99 -19.24
CA HIS A 291 13.97 -18.94 -18.72
C HIS A 291 13.20 -18.18 -17.63
N ASN A 292 13.73 -18.24 -16.42
CA ASN A 292 13.11 -17.76 -15.20
C ASN A 292 14.01 -16.66 -14.61
N GLU A 293 13.53 -15.42 -14.61
CA GLU A 293 14.13 -14.37 -13.78
C GLU A 293 13.51 -14.49 -12.38
N ASN A 294 14.23 -15.19 -11.50
CA ASN A 294 14.13 -15.17 -10.04
C ASN A 294 12.82 -15.59 -9.34
N GLU A 295 12.25 -16.77 -9.63
CA GLU A 295 11.35 -17.43 -8.66
C GLU A 295 11.48 -18.96 -8.62
N ILE A 296 11.36 -19.53 -7.42
CA ILE A 296 11.49 -20.95 -7.09
C ILE A 296 10.37 -21.77 -7.78
N CYS A 297 10.65 -22.30 -8.97
CA CYS A 297 9.73 -23.11 -9.77
C CYS A 297 9.41 -24.49 -9.15
N TYR A 298 10.14 -24.92 -8.11
CA TYR A 298 10.06 -26.28 -7.60
C TYR A 298 8.97 -26.55 -6.55
N GLN A 299 8.13 -25.57 -6.19
CA GLN A 299 6.96 -25.84 -5.34
C GLN A 299 5.76 -26.42 -6.11
N TRP A 300 5.84 -26.57 -7.44
CA TRP A 300 4.68 -26.91 -8.27
C TRP A 300 4.95 -27.99 -9.33
N MET A 301 5.87 -28.92 -9.07
CA MET A 301 5.82 -30.24 -9.72
C MET A 301 5.02 -31.17 -8.82
N GLY A 302 3.76 -31.42 -9.20
CA GLY A 302 2.78 -32.10 -8.37
C GLY A 302 3.11 -33.56 -8.07
N GLU A 303 2.72 -33.98 -6.87
CA GLU A 303 2.35 -35.37 -6.63
C GLU A 303 0.84 -35.53 -6.78
N GLY A 304 0.43 -36.33 -7.77
CA GLY A 304 -0.75 -37.20 -7.70
C GLY A 304 -2.13 -36.55 -7.78
N GLU A 305 -2.75 -36.67 -8.95
CA GLU A 305 -4.22 -36.68 -9.05
C GLU A 305 -4.80 -37.84 -8.23
N THR A 306 -5.68 -37.57 -7.26
CA THR A 306 -6.84 -38.44 -6.97
C THR A 306 -8.10 -37.63 -6.62
N SER A 307 -9.01 -37.63 -7.61
CA SER A 307 -10.49 -37.67 -7.57
C SER A 307 -11.34 -36.76 -6.66
N MET A 308 -12.19 -36.00 -7.38
CA MET A 308 -13.64 -35.78 -7.15
C MET A 308 -14.12 -35.16 -5.82
N PHE A 309 -14.59 -33.91 -5.92
CA PHE A 309 -15.91 -33.54 -5.38
C PHE A 309 -16.76 -32.92 -6.50
N ARG A 310 -17.68 -33.73 -7.04
CA ARG A 310 -18.80 -33.26 -7.86
C ARG A 310 -19.72 -32.43 -6.96
N PHE A 311 -19.90 -31.15 -7.30
CA PHE A 311 -21.03 -30.38 -6.80
C PHE A 311 -22.34 -30.99 -7.34
N SER A 312 -23.02 -31.79 -6.52
CA SER A 312 -24.45 -32.03 -6.70
C SER A 312 -25.22 -30.90 -6.06
N ARG A 313 -25.95 -30.13 -6.86
CA ARG A 313 -26.97 -29.17 -6.38
C ARG A 313 -28.01 -29.91 -5.53
N PRO A 314 -28.29 -29.51 -4.28
CA PRO A 314 -29.49 -29.98 -3.62
C PRO A 314 -30.68 -29.19 -4.17
N THR A 315 -31.65 -29.94 -4.65
CA THR A 315 -33.00 -29.52 -5.00
C THR A 315 -33.71 -28.91 -3.79
N PHE A 316 -34.44 -27.83 -4.05
CA PHE A 316 -35.57 -27.32 -3.27
C PHE A 316 -36.33 -28.46 -2.57
N GLY A 317 -36.31 -28.52 -1.24
CA GLY A 317 -37.05 -29.54 -0.51
C GLY A 317 -36.56 -29.87 0.90
N ALA A 318 -36.11 -28.89 1.69
CA ALA A 318 -35.84 -29.11 3.12
C ALA A 318 -35.99 -27.82 3.96
N MET A 319 -36.78 -26.85 3.48
CA MET A 319 -37.12 -25.63 4.21
C MET A 319 -38.64 -25.57 4.45
N MET A 320 -39.20 -26.69 4.92
CA MET A 320 -40.62 -26.80 5.27
C MET A 320 -40.85 -27.90 6.33
N LEU A 321 -39.96 -28.00 7.32
CA LEU A 321 -40.11 -28.96 8.43
C LEU A 321 -39.43 -28.51 9.75
N LEU A 322 -39.15 -27.21 9.88
CA LEU A 322 -38.63 -26.60 11.12
C LEU A 322 -39.47 -25.41 11.63
N CYS A 323 -40.58 -25.08 10.97
CA CYS A 323 -41.50 -23.99 11.39
C CYS A 323 -42.80 -24.47 12.07
N THR A 324 -42.88 -25.73 12.52
CA THR A 324 -44.10 -26.27 13.16
C THR A 324 -43.91 -26.71 14.62
N LEU A 325 -42.82 -26.32 15.29
CA LEU A 325 -42.53 -26.72 16.68
C LEU A 325 -42.41 -25.57 17.69
N LEU A 326 -42.99 -24.39 17.41
CA LEU A 326 -43.01 -23.25 18.35
C LEU A 326 -44.40 -22.68 18.66
N LEU A 327 -45.44 -23.53 18.66
CA LEU A 327 -46.76 -23.16 19.15
C LEU A 327 -47.37 -24.32 19.96
N SER A 328 -47.04 -24.40 21.25
CA SER A 328 -47.97 -24.81 22.32
C SER A 328 -47.23 -24.94 23.65
N ALA A 329 -47.24 -23.89 24.47
CA ALA A 329 -47.34 -23.97 25.94
C ALA A 329 -47.40 -22.54 26.51
N CYS A 330 -48.61 -21.99 26.58
CA CYS A 330 -48.94 -20.97 27.57
C CYS A 330 -48.94 -21.64 28.96
N GLN A 331 -48.46 -20.99 30.03
CA GLN A 331 -49.36 -20.41 31.04
C GLN A 331 -48.63 -19.67 32.20
N ALA A 332 -49.33 -18.63 32.65
CA ALA A 332 -49.11 -17.63 33.68
C ALA A 332 -48.75 -18.12 35.10
N ASN A 333 -48.12 -17.24 35.91
CA ASN A 333 -48.79 -16.70 37.10
C ASN A 333 -48.19 -15.40 37.68
N ASN A 334 -49.09 -14.56 38.21
CA ASN A 334 -48.89 -13.29 38.94
C ASN A 334 -48.21 -13.45 40.31
N ASN A 335 -47.43 -12.44 40.78
CA ASN A 335 -47.81 -11.58 41.93
C ASN A 335 -46.75 -10.51 42.30
N SER A 336 -47.21 -9.24 42.34
CA SER A 336 -47.13 -8.25 43.43
C SER A 336 -45.86 -8.03 44.28
N GLY A 337 -45.42 -6.75 44.37
CA GLY A 337 -45.04 -6.14 45.67
C GLY A 337 -43.79 -5.24 45.76
N ALA A 338 -43.91 -3.97 45.35
CA ALA A 338 -43.55 -2.73 46.09
C ALA A 338 -42.08 -2.47 46.61
N PRO A 339 -41.72 -1.24 47.03
CA PRO A 339 -40.49 -0.56 46.57
C PRO A 339 -39.45 -0.31 47.67
N SER A 340 -38.24 0.12 47.28
CA SER A 340 -37.36 0.85 48.21
C SER A 340 -36.50 1.91 47.50
N SER A 341 -36.60 3.10 48.06
CA SER A 341 -35.88 4.34 47.80
C SER A 341 -34.44 4.31 48.32
N SER A 342 -33.52 5.03 47.68
CA SER A 342 -32.89 6.23 48.29
C SER A 342 -31.80 6.81 47.38
N ALA A 343 -31.73 8.14 47.43
CA ALA A 343 -30.91 9.02 46.65
C ALA A 343 -29.40 8.93 46.97
N SER A 344 -28.58 9.29 46.00
CA SER A 344 -27.41 10.12 46.27
C SER A 344 -27.29 11.19 45.18
N ALA A 345 -27.67 12.41 45.55
CA ALA A 345 -27.35 13.61 44.80
C ALA A 345 -25.88 13.94 45.08
N GLY A 346 -25.01 13.69 44.10
CA GLY A 346 -23.67 14.24 44.04
C GLY A 346 -23.68 15.41 43.06
N ALA A 347 -23.54 16.62 43.59
CA ALA A 347 -23.34 17.82 42.80
C ALA A 347 -22.03 17.69 42.00
N THR A 348 -22.12 17.76 40.68
CA THR A 348 -20.99 18.09 39.82
C THR A 348 -21.46 19.16 38.86
N ALA A 349 -20.65 20.21 38.76
CA ALA A 349 -20.97 21.49 38.16
C ALA A 349 -21.52 21.35 36.74
N ALA A 350 -22.55 22.14 36.46
CA ALA A 350 -23.07 22.35 35.12
C ALA A 350 -21.96 22.92 34.23
N ILE A 351 -21.43 22.08 33.35
CA ILE A 351 -20.92 22.52 32.05
C ILE A 351 -22.17 23.06 31.33
N GLU A 352 -22.15 24.32 30.88
CA GLU A 352 -23.19 24.83 30.00
C GLU A 352 -23.38 23.83 28.86
N ALA A 353 -24.55 23.17 28.82
CA ALA A 353 -24.83 22.16 27.81
C ALA A 353 -24.75 22.85 26.44
N ALA A 354 -23.70 22.53 25.69
CA ALA A 354 -23.55 23.01 24.32
C ALA A 354 -24.81 22.64 23.54
N GLU A 355 -25.39 23.61 22.82
CA GLU A 355 -26.54 23.35 21.97
C GLU A 355 -26.16 22.27 20.95
N THR A 356 -26.97 21.22 20.84
CA THR A 356 -26.74 20.10 19.93
C THR A 356 -27.75 20.09 18.80
N ARG A 357 -27.38 19.49 17.67
CA ARG A 357 -28.25 19.23 16.52
C ARG A 357 -28.03 17.82 16.01
N THR A 358 -29.07 17.21 15.45
CA THR A 358 -28.96 15.92 14.78
C THR A 358 -28.28 16.09 13.43
N TYR A 359 -27.25 15.29 13.17
CA TYR A 359 -26.55 15.21 11.89
C TYR A 359 -26.62 13.80 11.33
N LYS A 360 -26.89 13.70 10.03
CA LYS A 360 -26.98 12.42 9.31
C LYS A 360 -25.67 12.14 8.57
N HIS A 361 -25.09 10.97 8.82
CA HIS A 361 -23.82 10.52 8.26
C HIS A 361 -23.89 9.02 7.89
N LEU A 362 -22.78 8.43 7.45
CA LEU A 362 -22.79 7.06 6.91
C LEU A 362 -23.18 5.97 7.91
N LYS A 363 -22.99 6.19 9.22
CA LYS A 363 -23.40 5.23 10.28
C LYS A 363 -24.77 5.52 10.88
N GLY A 364 -25.51 6.51 10.36
CA GLY A 364 -26.86 6.84 10.80
C GLY A 364 -27.02 8.29 11.20
N GLU A 365 -27.67 8.53 12.34
CA GLU A 365 -27.91 9.86 12.88
C GLU A 365 -27.21 10.01 14.24
N THR A 366 -26.54 11.14 14.45
CA THR A 366 -25.81 11.44 15.69
C THR A 366 -26.08 12.88 16.11
N GLU A 367 -26.30 13.10 17.40
CA GLU A 367 -26.36 14.46 17.96
C GLU A 367 -24.95 15.02 18.11
N ILE A 368 -24.65 16.09 17.37
CA ILE A 368 -23.36 16.79 17.41
C ILE A 368 -23.54 18.20 17.99
N PRO A 369 -22.52 18.80 18.60
CA PRO A 369 -22.56 20.20 19.00
C PRO A 369 -22.81 21.11 17.79
N VAL A 370 -23.59 22.18 17.96
CA VAL A 370 -23.81 23.20 16.93
C VAL A 370 -22.51 23.95 16.60
N GLN A 371 -21.62 24.12 17.59
CA GLN A 371 -20.29 24.73 17.45
C GLN A 371 -19.24 23.91 18.20
N PRO A 372 -18.72 22.83 17.60
CA PRO A 372 -17.65 22.02 18.19
C PRO A 372 -16.38 22.85 18.46
N GLN A 373 -15.77 22.64 19.63
CA GLN A 373 -14.57 23.35 20.10
C GLN A 373 -13.34 22.45 20.14
N ARG A 374 -13.51 21.14 20.33
CA ARG A 374 -12.44 20.16 20.52
C ARG A 374 -12.61 19.02 19.53
N VAL A 375 -12.27 19.29 18.28
CA VAL A 375 -12.45 18.32 17.19
C VAL A 375 -11.24 17.41 17.05
N VAL A 376 -11.46 16.11 16.94
CA VAL A 376 -10.45 15.13 16.51
C VAL A 376 -10.75 14.70 15.08
N SER A 377 -9.76 14.76 14.19
CA SER A 377 -9.92 14.42 12.77
C SER A 377 -9.03 13.25 12.39
N LEU A 378 -9.62 12.15 11.94
CA LEU A 378 -8.84 10.96 11.56
C LEU A 378 -8.37 11.02 10.09
N PHE A 379 -8.96 11.89 9.27
CA PHE A 379 -8.66 11.98 7.84
C PHE A 379 -8.84 13.39 7.22
N HIS A 380 -9.64 14.27 7.81
CA HIS A 380 -10.08 15.52 7.17
C HIS A 380 -9.36 16.72 7.77
N LEU A 381 -8.04 16.86 7.57
CA LEU A 381 -7.31 18.00 8.15
C LEU A 381 -7.56 19.29 7.38
N GLY A 382 -7.41 19.24 6.05
CA GLY A 382 -7.53 20.42 5.19
C GLY A 382 -8.91 21.04 5.20
N GLU A 383 -9.98 20.23 5.26
CA GLU A 383 -11.35 20.74 5.32
C GLU A 383 -11.64 21.47 6.63
N LEU A 384 -11.16 20.92 7.76
CA LEU A 384 -11.27 21.57 9.07
C LEU A 384 -10.56 22.92 9.06
N MET A 385 -9.32 22.93 8.58
CA MET A 385 -8.48 24.12 8.59
C MET A 385 -8.99 25.19 7.60
N ALA A 386 -9.59 24.78 6.46
CA ALA A 386 -10.16 25.71 5.48
C ALA A 386 -11.31 26.55 6.07
N VAL A 387 -12.10 25.99 6.99
CA VAL A 387 -13.14 26.73 7.72
C VAL A 387 -12.65 27.33 9.04
N GLY A 388 -11.34 27.34 9.27
CA GLY A 388 -10.69 27.97 10.42
C GLY A 388 -10.75 27.16 11.72
N VAL A 389 -11.02 25.85 11.64
CA VAL A 389 -11.01 24.96 12.81
C VAL A 389 -9.70 24.18 12.85
N ARG A 390 -9.00 24.28 13.98
CA ARG A 390 -7.80 23.47 14.27
C ARG A 390 -8.20 22.28 15.13
N PRO A 391 -7.97 21.02 14.68
CA PRO A 391 -8.28 19.88 15.51
C PRO A 391 -7.30 19.75 16.68
N VAL A 392 -7.76 19.21 17.81
CA VAL A 392 -6.91 18.91 18.97
C VAL A 392 -6.08 17.64 18.77
N GLY A 393 -6.48 16.78 17.83
CA GLY A 393 -5.73 15.60 17.45
C GLY A 393 -6.03 15.15 16.01
N ALA A 394 -4.99 14.63 15.35
CA ALA A 394 -5.06 14.15 13.99
C ALA A 394 -4.12 12.96 13.72
N THR A 395 -4.43 12.18 12.67
CA THR A 395 -3.57 11.07 12.25
C THR A 395 -2.31 11.56 11.54
N PRO A 396 -1.19 10.83 11.60
CA PRO A 396 0.06 11.31 11.00
C PRO A 396 0.02 11.51 9.50
N HIS A 397 -0.71 10.65 8.78
CA HIS A 397 -0.81 10.75 7.32
C HIS A 397 -1.27 12.13 6.84
N ILE A 398 -2.14 12.80 7.60
CA ILE A 398 -2.64 14.13 7.26
C ILE A 398 -1.83 15.25 7.90
N LEU A 399 -1.15 14.98 9.03
CA LEU A 399 -0.21 15.92 9.67
C LEU A 399 1.08 16.11 8.86
N ASP A 400 1.50 15.07 8.15
CA ASP A 400 2.71 15.07 7.32
C ASP A 400 2.49 15.75 5.95
N ASN A 401 1.33 16.37 5.71
CA ASN A 401 1.04 17.09 4.48
C ASN A 401 1.89 18.37 4.39
N PRO A 402 2.80 18.50 3.40
CA PRO A 402 3.72 19.62 3.30
C PRO A 402 3.05 20.96 2.95
N LEU A 403 1.84 20.93 2.37
CA LEU A 403 1.08 22.12 1.98
C LEU A 403 0.18 22.64 3.10
N ILE A 404 -0.05 21.86 4.16
CA ILE A 404 -0.79 22.36 5.31
C ILE A 404 0.21 23.12 6.21
N GLY A 405 -0.19 24.31 6.66
CA GLY A 405 0.65 25.17 7.51
C GLY A 405 0.96 24.54 8.88
N ASP A 406 1.45 25.34 9.82
CA ASP A 406 1.89 24.84 11.14
C ASP A 406 0.85 23.94 11.84
N THR A 407 1.22 22.66 12.01
CA THR A 407 0.48 21.59 12.69
C THR A 407 1.09 21.19 14.04
N SER A 408 2.11 21.92 14.53
CA SER A 408 2.88 21.56 15.73
C SER A 408 2.06 21.52 17.02
N ASP A 409 0.92 22.22 17.06
CA ASP A 409 -0.03 22.25 18.15
C ASP A 409 -1.05 21.10 18.11
N ILE A 410 -1.10 20.32 17.03
CA ILE A 410 -2.05 19.22 16.83
C ILE A 410 -1.44 17.91 17.34
N THR A 411 -2.16 17.24 18.25
CA THR A 411 -1.65 15.98 18.82
C THR A 411 -1.69 14.84 17.81
N ASN A 412 -0.55 14.17 17.62
CA ASN A 412 -0.47 12.94 16.84
C ASN A 412 -1.15 11.77 17.57
N ILE A 413 -2.31 11.35 17.06
CA ILE A 413 -3.12 10.26 17.65
C ILE A 413 -2.70 8.86 17.20
N GLY A 414 -1.68 8.71 16.35
CA GLY A 414 -1.16 7.41 15.93
C GLY A 414 -1.68 6.88 14.58
N ASN A 415 -1.07 5.77 14.14
CA ASN A 415 -1.48 4.98 12.97
C ASN A 415 -1.26 3.48 13.29
N PRO A 416 -2.33 2.68 13.51
CA PRO A 416 -3.73 3.10 13.57
C PRO A 416 -3.99 4.10 14.72
N PRO A 417 -5.10 4.85 14.71
CA PRO A 417 -5.41 5.82 15.76
C PRO A 417 -5.56 5.12 17.13
N ASP A 418 -4.95 5.72 18.14
CA ASP A 418 -4.89 5.22 19.52
C ASP A 418 -6.07 5.75 20.33
N LEU A 419 -6.91 4.82 20.82
CA LEU A 419 -8.14 5.15 21.52
C LEU A 419 -7.89 5.88 22.85
N GLU A 420 -6.83 5.51 23.59
CA GLU A 420 -6.48 6.14 24.86
C GLU A 420 -6.01 7.57 24.63
N LYS A 421 -5.23 7.81 23.58
CA LYS A 421 -4.82 9.18 23.21
C LYS A 421 -6.02 10.03 22.82
N ILE A 422 -6.95 9.49 22.04
CA ILE A 422 -8.16 10.22 21.65
C ILE A 422 -9.00 10.58 22.88
N LEU A 423 -9.16 9.65 23.83
CA LEU A 423 -9.87 9.89 25.08
C LEU A 423 -9.23 10.99 25.92
N LEU A 424 -7.89 11.01 26.04
CA LEU A 424 -7.14 12.03 26.78
C LEU A 424 -7.28 13.44 26.18
N LEU A 425 -7.64 13.55 24.90
CA LEU A 425 -7.88 14.83 24.26
C LEU A 425 -9.26 15.41 24.56
N GLU A 426 -10.13 14.69 25.26
CA GLU A 426 -11.49 15.13 25.63
C GLU A 426 -12.22 15.81 24.46
N PRO A 427 -12.38 15.12 23.30
CA PRO A 427 -13.03 15.72 22.14
C PRO A 427 -14.53 15.94 22.37
N ASP A 428 -15.10 16.96 21.73
CA ASP A 428 -16.55 17.17 21.66
C ASP A 428 -17.14 16.77 20.30
N LEU A 429 -16.29 16.46 19.33
CA LEU A 429 -16.63 15.86 18.05
C LEU A 429 -15.45 15.05 17.50
N ILE A 430 -15.73 13.86 16.98
CA ILE A 430 -14.78 13.06 16.19
C ILE A 430 -15.29 12.99 14.75
N VAL A 431 -14.45 13.36 13.80
CA VAL A 431 -14.76 13.28 12.36
C VAL A 431 -13.80 12.32 11.68
N THR A 432 -14.35 11.39 10.90
CA THR A 432 -13.58 10.31 10.28
C THR A 432 -14.25 9.82 9.00
N THR A 433 -13.55 8.95 8.27
CA THR A 433 -14.12 8.11 7.21
C THR A 433 -14.30 6.69 7.75
N GLU A 434 -15.13 5.90 7.07
CA GLU A 434 -15.47 4.56 7.57
C GLU A 434 -14.27 3.65 7.87
N PRO A 435 -13.17 3.57 7.09
CA PRO A 435 -12.09 2.67 7.40
C PRO A 435 -11.24 3.14 8.55
N PHE A 436 -11.06 4.47 8.67
CA PHE A 436 -10.34 5.04 9.77
C PHE A 436 -11.10 4.83 11.08
N ALA A 437 -12.44 4.78 11.03
CA ALA A 437 -13.25 4.34 12.17
C ALA A 437 -13.04 2.85 12.48
N GLU A 438 -13.05 1.97 11.47
CA GLU A 438 -12.98 0.52 11.67
C GLU A 438 -11.59 0.00 12.07
N VAL A 439 -10.50 0.72 11.78
CA VAL A 439 -9.13 0.31 12.19
C VAL A 439 -8.78 0.67 13.63
N VAL A 440 -9.60 1.47 14.31
CA VAL A 440 -9.44 1.77 15.74
C VAL A 440 -9.85 0.54 16.55
N GLU A 441 -9.16 0.29 17.67
CA GLU A 441 -9.54 -0.78 18.58
C GLU A 441 -10.99 -0.57 19.07
N GLY A 442 -11.86 -1.55 18.81
CA GLY A 442 -13.29 -1.45 19.09
C GLY A 442 -14.11 -0.66 18.06
N GLY A 443 -13.47 -0.17 17.00
CA GLY A 443 -14.11 0.41 15.81
C GLY A 443 -14.89 1.70 16.06
N TYR A 444 -15.91 1.92 15.22
CA TYR A 444 -16.81 3.07 15.32
C TYR A 444 -17.53 3.16 16.68
N GLU A 445 -17.90 2.01 17.27
CA GLU A 445 -18.60 1.99 18.56
C GLU A 445 -17.72 2.53 19.69
N ALA A 446 -16.43 2.15 19.70
CA ALA A 446 -15.49 2.66 20.70
C ALA A 446 -15.27 4.17 20.60
N LEU A 447 -15.13 4.70 19.38
CA LEU A 447 -15.05 6.15 19.15
C LEU A 447 -16.33 6.88 19.63
N SER A 448 -17.49 6.29 19.36
CA SER A 448 -18.80 6.82 19.76
C SER A 448 -19.02 6.84 21.29
N GLN A 449 -18.27 6.03 22.05
CA GLN A 449 -18.26 6.10 23.52
C GLN A 449 -17.39 7.26 24.05
N ILE A 450 -16.47 7.80 23.25
CA ILE A 450 -15.62 8.94 23.64
C ILE A 450 -16.35 10.26 23.39
N ALA A 451 -16.86 10.46 22.16
CA ALA A 451 -17.53 11.68 21.75
C ALA A 451 -18.47 11.42 20.57
N PRO A 452 -19.42 12.33 20.28
CA PRO A 452 -20.19 12.28 19.03
C PRO A 452 -19.26 12.05 17.84
N THR A 453 -19.47 10.95 17.12
CA THR A 453 -18.60 10.51 16.03
C THR A 453 -19.39 10.49 14.73
N ILE A 454 -18.90 11.20 13.72
CA ILE A 454 -19.52 11.23 12.39
C ILE A 454 -18.59 10.62 11.35
N VAL A 455 -19.19 9.84 10.44
CA VAL A 455 -18.49 9.14 9.36
C VAL A 455 -18.92 9.74 8.03
N VAL A 456 -18.03 10.48 7.38
CA VAL A 456 -18.30 11.21 6.14
C VAL A 456 -17.25 10.88 5.07
N GLU A 457 -17.64 10.93 3.79
CA GLU A 457 -16.71 10.80 2.67
C GLU A 457 -16.60 12.14 1.95
N GLN A 458 -15.44 12.42 1.37
CA GLN A 458 -15.26 13.58 0.50
C GLN A 458 -16.01 13.41 -0.82
N TYR A 459 -16.47 14.53 -1.36
CA TYR A 459 -17.03 14.64 -2.71
C TYR A 459 -15.95 14.66 -3.79
N ASN A 460 -14.67 14.74 -3.40
CA ASN A 460 -13.53 15.05 -4.28
C ASN A 460 -13.75 16.38 -5.02
N ASP A 461 -14.34 17.34 -4.31
CA ASP A 461 -14.64 18.67 -4.82
C ASP A 461 -14.48 19.66 -3.67
N PRO A 462 -13.31 20.31 -3.57
CA PRO A 462 -12.98 21.27 -2.51
C PRO A 462 -14.11 22.21 -2.11
N ILE A 463 -14.88 22.73 -3.06
CA ILE A 463 -16.00 23.64 -2.80
C ILE A 463 -17.10 22.95 -1.99
N LYS A 464 -17.47 21.73 -2.36
CA LYS A 464 -18.51 20.94 -1.67
C LYS A 464 -18.00 20.39 -0.34
N ASP A 465 -16.73 20.01 -0.30
CA ASP A 465 -16.10 19.51 0.92
C ASP A 465 -16.04 20.62 1.98
N VAL A 466 -15.67 21.85 1.60
CA VAL A 466 -15.71 23.03 2.48
C VAL A 466 -17.14 23.38 2.90
N GLU A 467 -18.14 23.28 2.02
CA GLU A 467 -19.55 23.47 2.40
C GLU A 467 -20.02 22.45 3.43
N MET A 468 -19.67 21.17 3.23
CA MET A 468 -20.02 20.08 4.14
C MET A 468 -19.40 20.31 5.53
N PHE A 469 -18.12 20.66 5.59
CA PHE A 469 -17.44 20.94 6.86
C PHE A 469 -17.88 22.27 7.49
N GLY A 470 -18.26 23.26 6.68
CA GLY A 470 -18.93 24.47 7.13
C GLY A 470 -20.25 24.17 7.84
N ASP A 471 -21.05 23.23 7.34
CA ASP A 471 -22.25 22.80 8.06
C ASP A 471 -21.88 22.05 9.35
N ILE A 472 -21.08 20.99 9.26
CA ILE A 472 -20.69 20.13 10.40
C ILE A 472 -20.19 20.97 11.58
N LEU A 473 -19.36 21.97 11.32
CA LEU A 473 -18.65 22.74 12.35
C LEU A 473 -19.36 24.03 12.75
N GLY A 474 -20.53 24.35 12.17
CA GLY A 474 -21.24 25.61 12.43
C GLY A 474 -20.48 26.85 11.90
N LYS A 475 -19.81 26.67 10.76
CA LYS A 475 -18.87 27.58 10.09
C LYS A 475 -19.29 27.89 8.65
N GLN A 476 -20.59 28.01 8.40
CA GLN A 476 -21.14 28.21 7.05
C GLN A 476 -20.68 29.53 6.42
N GLU A 477 -20.50 30.61 7.20
CA GLU A 477 -20.02 31.90 6.69
C GLU A 477 -18.52 31.87 6.35
N GLU A 478 -17.71 31.14 7.11
CA GLU A 478 -16.30 30.87 6.79
C GLU A 478 -16.18 30.03 5.51
N ALA A 479 -16.96 28.95 5.40
CA ALA A 479 -17.00 28.11 4.20
C ALA A 479 -17.39 28.90 2.96
N LYS A 480 -18.42 29.75 3.06
CA LYS A 480 -18.84 30.63 1.97
C LYS A 480 -17.73 31.61 1.57
N ARG A 481 -17.07 32.23 2.54
CA ARG A 481 -15.94 33.15 2.27
C ARG A 481 -14.78 32.45 1.56
N TRP A 482 -14.43 31.24 2.00
CA TRP A 482 -13.38 30.45 1.36
C TRP A 482 -13.77 30.10 -0.09
N ASN A 483 -15.01 29.63 -0.31
CA ASN A 483 -15.52 29.30 -1.66
C ASN A 483 -15.51 30.51 -2.60
N GLU A 484 -15.95 31.69 -2.13
CA GLU A 484 -15.92 32.93 -2.91
C GLU A 484 -14.49 33.36 -3.25
N ALA A 485 -13.56 33.26 -2.30
CA ALA A 485 -12.15 33.56 -2.51
C ALA A 485 -11.51 32.60 -3.52
N PHE A 486 -11.73 31.30 -3.37
CA PHE A 486 -11.21 30.28 -4.27
C PHE A 486 -11.75 30.44 -5.69
N ALA A 487 -13.06 30.72 -5.84
CA ALA A 487 -13.66 30.99 -7.14
C ALA A 487 -13.08 32.25 -7.80
N ALA A 488 -12.88 33.33 -7.05
CA ALA A 488 -12.24 34.54 -7.56
C ALA A 488 -10.78 34.29 -7.99
N LYS A 489 -10.04 33.49 -7.22
CA LYS A 489 -8.66 33.08 -7.52
C LYS A 489 -8.57 32.31 -8.83
N ILE A 490 -9.48 31.35 -9.07
CA ILE A 490 -9.56 30.61 -10.33
C ILE A 490 -9.78 31.56 -11.53
N VAL A 491 -10.67 32.54 -11.41
CA VAL A 491 -10.91 33.52 -12.49
C VAL A 491 -9.65 34.34 -12.76
N GLN A 492 -9.04 34.89 -11.72
CA GLN A 492 -7.79 35.65 -11.82
C GLN A 492 -6.68 34.83 -12.49
N TYR A 493 -6.57 33.55 -12.14
CA TYR A 493 -5.52 32.69 -12.64
C TYR A 493 -5.74 32.24 -14.09
N LYS A 494 -6.99 32.02 -14.49
CA LYS A 494 -7.34 31.85 -15.91
C LYS A 494 -6.92 33.05 -16.75
N GLU A 495 -7.15 34.27 -16.25
CA GLU A 495 -6.70 35.49 -16.92
C GLU A 495 -5.16 35.55 -16.98
N LYS A 496 -4.46 35.20 -15.89
CA LYS A 496 -2.98 35.18 -15.82
C LYS A 496 -2.35 34.19 -16.81
N ILE A 497 -2.93 33.00 -16.98
CA ILE A 497 -2.36 31.96 -17.87
C ILE A 497 -2.81 32.07 -19.33
N SER A 498 -3.92 32.76 -19.60
CA SER A 498 -4.47 32.89 -20.97
C SER A 498 -3.50 33.43 -22.03
N PRO A 499 -2.56 34.36 -21.74
CA PRO A 499 -1.63 34.87 -22.75
C PRO A 499 -0.50 33.90 -23.07
N VAL A 500 -0.24 32.93 -22.20
CA VAL A 500 0.90 32.02 -22.30
C VAL A 500 0.53 30.63 -22.76
N ILE A 501 -0.76 30.27 -22.78
CA ILE A 501 -1.27 28.95 -23.21
C ILE A 501 -2.09 29.11 -24.49
N GLY A 502 -1.74 28.37 -25.54
CA GLY A 502 -2.54 28.28 -26.75
C GLY A 502 -3.90 27.63 -26.50
N THR A 503 -4.94 28.09 -27.20
CA THR A 503 -6.34 27.63 -27.01
C THR A 503 -6.57 26.14 -27.26
N ASP A 504 -5.68 25.49 -28.02
CA ASP A 504 -5.75 24.08 -28.38
C ASP A 504 -4.61 23.24 -27.80
N GLU A 505 -3.79 23.84 -26.92
CA GLU A 505 -2.74 23.09 -26.23
C GLU A 505 -3.34 22.05 -25.28
N THR A 506 -2.71 20.88 -25.27
CA THR A 506 -3.10 19.73 -24.46
C THR A 506 -2.13 19.52 -23.30
N PHE A 507 -2.68 19.11 -22.16
CA PHE A 507 -1.98 18.92 -20.91
C PHE A 507 -2.00 17.45 -20.53
N SER A 508 -0.96 17.02 -19.81
CA SER A 508 -0.81 15.67 -19.30
C SER A 508 -0.08 15.70 -17.98
N ILE A 509 -0.39 14.74 -17.10
CA ILE A 509 0.27 14.58 -15.80
C ILE A 509 0.86 13.17 -15.76
N LEU A 510 2.19 13.08 -15.65
CA LEU A 510 2.92 11.82 -15.58
C LEU A 510 3.63 11.71 -14.23
N ASN A 511 3.61 10.53 -13.62
CA ASN A 511 4.44 10.21 -12.46
C ASN A 511 5.34 9.01 -12.77
N VAL A 512 6.64 9.17 -12.58
CA VAL A 512 7.61 8.09 -12.68
C VAL A 512 7.96 7.57 -11.28
N ARG A 513 7.65 6.30 -11.04
CA ARG A 513 7.91 5.59 -9.79
C ARG A 513 8.88 4.42 -10.03
N PRO A 514 9.52 3.87 -8.98
CA PRO A 514 10.34 2.67 -9.13
C PRO A 514 9.57 1.55 -9.81
N GLY A 515 10.00 1.15 -11.01
CA GLY A 515 9.41 0.08 -11.81
C GLY A 515 7.99 0.33 -12.37
N SER A 516 7.43 1.54 -12.26
CA SER A 516 6.08 1.84 -12.77
C SER A 516 5.92 3.30 -13.22
N ILE A 517 5.04 3.53 -14.19
CA ILE A 517 4.81 4.87 -14.76
C ILE A 517 3.31 5.11 -14.76
N PHE A 518 2.89 6.20 -14.12
CA PHE A 518 1.50 6.56 -14.00
C PHE A 518 1.13 7.77 -14.85
N ILE A 519 -0.09 7.76 -15.38
CA ILE A 519 -0.73 8.89 -16.06
C ILE A 519 -2.02 9.24 -15.33
N TYR A 520 -2.27 10.53 -15.09
CA TYR A 520 -3.43 10.99 -14.29
C TYR A 520 -4.49 11.72 -15.11
N GLY A 521 -5.74 11.52 -14.67
CA GLY A 521 -6.96 12.14 -15.20
C GLY A 521 -7.35 13.40 -14.43
N ASP A 522 -8.65 13.61 -14.22
CA ASP A 522 -9.26 14.84 -13.68
C ASP A 522 -9.58 14.82 -12.19
N THR A 523 -8.93 13.93 -11.45
CA THR A 523 -9.16 13.73 -10.01
C THR A 523 -7.93 14.11 -9.18
N ASN A 524 -6.87 13.30 -9.24
CA ASN A 524 -5.72 13.39 -8.33
C ASN A 524 -4.48 14.03 -9.01
N MET A 525 -3.41 14.27 -8.25
CA MET A 525 -2.14 14.81 -8.75
C MET A 525 -2.27 16.15 -9.50
N GLY A 526 -3.21 17.00 -9.07
CA GLY A 526 -3.53 18.27 -9.75
C GLY A 526 -4.44 18.14 -10.99
N GLY A 527 -4.95 16.94 -11.27
CA GLY A 527 -5.88 16.68 -12.36
C GLY A 527 -7.19 17.48 -12.27
N ASN A 528 -7.78 17.52 -11.07
CA ASN A 528 -8.94 18.37 -10.76
C ASN A 528 -8.63 19.87 -11.00
N ILE A 529 -7.39 20.30 -10.80
CA ILE A 529 -6.99 21.69 -11.03
C ILE A 529 -6.91 21.98 -12.51
N ILE A 530 -6.08 21.25 -13.26
CA ILE A 530 -5.82 21.59 -14.65
C ILE A 530 -7.06 21.37 -15.54
N TYR A 531 -7.78 20.25 -15.35
CA TYR A 531 -8.87 19.90 -16.27
C TYR A 531 -10.22 20.48 -15.83
N LYS A 532 -10.54 20.50 -14.53
CA LYS A 532 -11.85 20.97 -14.04
C LYS A 532 -11.82 22.45 -13.67
N TYR A 533 -10.87 22.92 -12.86
CA TYR A 533 -10.86 24.32 -12.42
C TYR A 533 -10.32 25.27 -13.48
N LEU A 534 -9.13 25.02 -14.01
CA LEU A 534 -8.51 25.85 -15.06
C LEU A 534 -9.13 25.59 -16.45
N GLY A 535 -9.76 24.44 -16.67
CA GLY A 535 -10.43 24.11 -17.93
C GLY A 535 -9.47 23.82 -19.08
N LEU A 536 -8.25 23.39 -18.77
CA LEU A 536 -7.23 23.01 -19.73
C LEU A 536 -7.60 21.66 -20.37
N LYS A 537 -7.16 21.44 -21.61
CA LYS A 537 -7.60 20.27 -22.39
C LYS A 537 -6.68 19.07 -22.12
N PRO A 538 -7.20 17.87 -21.79
CA PRO A 538 -6.41 16.64 -21.86
C PRO A 538 -6.17 16.24 -23.32
N THR A 539 -5.19 15.37 -23.56
CA THR A 539 -5.10 14.67 -24.86
C THR A 539 -6.31 13.76 -25.06
N GLU A 540 -6.66 13.44 -26.31
CA GLU A 540 -7.75 12.49 -26.59
C GLU A 540 -7.50 11.11 -25.94
N LYS A 541 -6.23 10.69 -25.85
CA LYS A 541 -5.88 9.43 -25.20
C LYS A 541 -6.07 9.50 -23.69
N VAL A 542 -5.64 10.57 -23.02
CA VAL A 542 -5.92 10.77 -21.59
C VAL A 542 -7.43 10.83 -21.34
N LYS A 543 -8.18 11.55 -22.17
CA LYS A 543 -9.63 11.65 -22.05
C LYS A 543 -10.33 10.29 -22.17
N ASN A 544 -9.97 9.48 -23.16
CA ASN A 544 -10.67 8.22 -23.44
C ASN A 544 -10.20 7.09 -22.52
N ASP A 545 -8.89 6.96 -22.32
CA ASP A 545 -8.30 5.79 -21.66
C ASP A 545 -8.14 6.00 -20.14
N VAL A 546 -8.00 7.24 -19.68
CA VAL A 546 -7.73 7.59 -18.26
C VAL A 546 -8.98 8.18 -17.60
N ILE A 547 -9.52 9.29 -18.11
CA ILE A 547 -10.68 9.99 -17.49
C ILE A 547 -11.96 9.16 -17.65
N ASN A 548 -12.24 8.68 -18.87
CA ASN A 548 -13.41 7.86 -19.17
C ASN A 548 -13.11 6.35 -19.16
N GLY A 549 -11.88 5.97 -18.81
CA GLY A 549 -11.40 4.60 -18.89
C GLY A 549 -10.84 4.10 -17.57
N GLU A 550 -10.12 2.98 -17.64
CA GLU A 550 -9.49 2.32 -16.48
C GLU A 550 -7.95 2.26 -16.64
N THR A 551 -7.34 3.26 -17.29
CA THR A 551 -5.89 3.31 -17.53
C THR A 551 -5.24 4.37 -16.64
N TRP A 552 -4.33 3.97 -15.78
CA TRP A 552 -3.50 4.87 -14.97
C TRP A 552 -2.05 4.43 -14.91
N ASP A 553 -1.74 3.16 -15.21
CA ASP A 553 -0.38 2.62 -15.26
C ASP A 553 -0.06 2.22 -16.72
N ILE A 554 1.00 2.81 -17.26
CA ILE A 554 1.36 2.71 -18.68
C ILE A 554 2.79 2.20 -18.88
N SER A 555 3.05 1.61 -20.04
CA SER A 555 4.40 1.25 -20.45
C SER A 555 5.15 2.49 -20.94
N MET A 556 6.48 2.53 -20.78
CA MET A 556 7.29 3.68 -21.24
C MET A 556 7.17 3.92 -22.75
N GLU A 557 6.94 2.88 -23.56
CA GLU A 557 6.85 2.98 -25.01
C GLU A 557 5.61 3.74 -25.50
N VAL A 558 4.54 3.79 -24.70
CA VAL A 558 3.29 4.45 -25.09
C VAL A 558 3.18 5.89 -24.57
N ILE A 559 4.19 6.38 -23.83
CA ILE A 559 4.25 7.77 -23.34
C ILE A 559 3.95 8.79 -24.44
N PRO A 560 4.50 8.67 -25.68
CA PRO A 560 4.21 9.65 -26.73
C PRO A 560 2.77 9.68 -27.23
N GLU A 561 1.96 8.68 -26.91
CA GLU A 561 0.53 8.69 -27.24
C GLU A 561 -0.31 9.42 -26.16
N PHE A 562 0.17 9.49 -24.92
CA PHE A 562 -0.53 10.11 -23.79
C PHE A 562 -0.14 11.56 -23.57
N VAL A 563 1.15 11.88 -23.73
CA VAL A 563 1.71 13.20 -23.38
C VAL A 563 1.49 14.19 -24.51
N GLY A 564 0.79 15.27 -24.19
CA GLY A 564 0.44 16.37 -25.08
C GLY A 564 1.51 17.45 -25.22
N ASP A 565 1.06 18.69 -25.36
CA ASP A 565 1.87 19.90 -25.56
C ASP A 565 2.56 20.39 -24.29
N ARG A 566 1.98 20.10 -23.12
CA ARG A 566 2.54 20.41 -21.80
C ARG A 566 2.46 19.23 -20.86
N LEU A 567 3.53 18.99 -20.11
CA LEU A 567 3.65 17.88 -19.20
C LEU A 567 3.95 18.35 -17.77
N LEU A 568 3.07 18.04 -16.82
CA LEU A 568 3.39 18.06 -15.40
C LEU A 568 4.04 16.71 -15.06
N LEU A 569 5.24 16.72 -14.50
CA LEU A 569 6.06 15.52 -14.27
C LEU A 569 6.44 15.39 -12.80
N ALA A 570 5.90 14.36 -12.14
CA ALA A 570 6.37 13.92 -10.83
C ALA A 570 7.39 12.78 -10.99
N VAL A 571 8.44 12.77 -10.16
CA VAL A 571 9.40 11.68 -10.08
C VAL A 571 9.59 11.31 -8.61
N ASN A 572 9.19 10.10 -8.24
CA ASN A 572 9.34 9.62 -6.87
C ASN A 572 10.79 9.21 -6.57
N ASP A 573 11.18 9.30 -5.30
CA ASP A 573 12.46 8.82 -4.80
C ASP A 573 12.74 7.37 -5.20
N GLY A 574 13.97 7.10 -5.66
CA GLY A 574 14.39 5.77 -6.12
C GLY A 574 14.00 5.46 -7.57
N ALA A 575 13.34 6.37 -8.27
CA ALA A 575 12.98 6.21 -9.69
C ALA A 575 14.03 6.79 -10.66
N GLU A 576 15.25 7.11 -10.21
CA GLU A 576 16.24 7.81 -11.03
C GLU A 576 16.65 7.01 -12.28
N GLU A 577 16.73 5.69 -12.17
CA GLU A 577 17.02 4.81 -13.31
C GLU A 577 15.82 4.62 -14.25
N ASP A 578 14.60 4.59 -13.70
CA ASP A 578 13.37 4.59 -14.50
C ASP A 578 13.25 5.91 -15.27
N MET A 579 13.51 7.04 -14.61
CA MET A 579 13.47 8.36 -15.22
C MET A 579 14.47 8.50 -16.37
N LYS A 580 15.71 7.99 -16.22
CA LYS A 580 16.68 7.93 -17.34
C LYS A 580 16.16 7.15 -18.55
N ARG A 581 15.41 6.07 -18.32
CA ARG A 581 14.81 5.25 -19.39
C ARG A 581 13.60 5.92 -20.03
N VAL A 582 12.82 6.63 -19.22
CA VAL A 582 11.61 7.37 -19.61
C VAL A 582 11.94 8.65 -20.39
N ASP A 583 13.03 9.34 -20.04
CA ASP A 583 13.45 10.62 -20.63
C ASP A 583 13.47 10.59 -22.16
N LYS A 584 14.00 9.51 -22.76
CA LYS A 584 14.05 9.36 -24.23
C LYS A 584 12.66 9.34 -24.89
N PHE A 585 11.64 8.85 -24.18
CA PHE A 585 10.26 8.84 -24.68
C PHE A 585 9.61 10.19 -24.50
N ILE A 586 9.82 10.84 -23.34
CA ILE A 586 9.35 12.21 -23.09
C ILE A 586 9.91 13.18 -24.13
N ARG A 587 11.21 13.12 -24.46
CA ARG A 587 11.83 13.97 -25.50
C ARG A 587 11.21 13.81 -26.88
N ASN A 588 10.53 12.71 -27.16
CA ASN A 588 9.87 12.47 -28.45
C ASN A 588 8.43 12.99 -28.51
N THR A 589 7.89 13.50 -27.40
CA THR A 589 6.55 14.08 -27.29
C THR A 589 6.52 15.55 -27.73
N PRO A 590 5.34 16.14 -27.99
CA PRO A 590 5.23 17.59 -28.23
C PRO A 590 5.82 18.40 -27.07
N ALA A 591 5.43 18.09 -25.83
CA ALA A 591 5.96 18.74 -24.63
C ALA A 591 7.49 18.65 -24.55
N GLY A 592 8.06 17.47 -24.74
CA GLY A 592 9.51 17.29 -24.64
C GLY A 592 10.31 17.97 -25.76
N LYS A 593 9.73 18.12 -26.96
CA LYS A 593 10.36 18.88 -28.06
C LYS A 593 10.30 20.39 -27.84
N ALA A 594 9.20 20.88 -27.26
CA ALA A 594 9.01 22.28 -26.93
C ALA A 594 9.71 22.70 -25.62
N GLY A 595 10.13 21.73 -24.80
CA GLY A 595 10.70 21.99 -23.47
C GLY A 595 9.66 22.34 -22.41
N HIS A 596 8.37 22.12 -22.68
CA HIS A 596 7.26 22.41 -21.76
C HIS A 596 7.04 21.27 -20.76
N ILE A 597 8.07 20.99 -19.96
CA ILE A 597 8.05 19.98 -18.89
C ILE A 597 8.13 20.72 -17.55
N TYR A 598 7.10 20.58 -16.75
CA TYR A 598 6.93 21.26 -15.46
C TYR A 598 7.11 20.24 -14.34
N PRO A 599 8.25 20.24 -13.63
CA PRO A 599 8.44 19.34 -12.51
C PRO A 599 7.47 19.71 -11.38
N ILE A 600 6.82 18.71 -10.82
CA ILE A 600 5.96 18.84 -9.63
C ILE A 600 6.42 17.85 -8.56
N ASP A 601 6.29 18.24 -7.30
CA ASP A 601 6.61 17.36 -6.18
C ASP A 601 5.48 16.35 -5.93
N PHE A 602 5.83 15.09 -5.67
CA PHE A 602 4.81 14.06 -5.49
C PHE A 602 4.04 14.23 -4.18
N ASP A 603 4.72 14.56 -3.09
CA ASP A 603 4.12 14.63 -1.76
C ASP A 603 3.24 15.89 -1.63
N GLU A 604 3.62 16.99 -2.28
CA GLU A 604 2.76 18.18 -2.40
C GLU A 604 1.49 17.91 -3.21
N PHE A 605 1.57 17.13 -4.30
CA PHE A 605 0.45 16.87 -5.21
C PHE A 605 -0.37 15.63 -4.85
N LEU A 606 0.00 14.91 -3.79
CA LEU A 606 -0.67 13.71 -3.33
C LEU A 606 -2.08 14.00 -2.78
N PHE A 607 -2.23 15.13 -2.09
CA PHE A 607 -3.43 15.47 -1.35
C PHE A 607 -4.46 16.21 -2.21
N SER A 608 -5.74 15.98 -1.94
CA SER A 608 -6.87 16.59 -2.65
C SER A 608 -7.77 17.43 -1.75
N ASP A 609 -7.35 17.70 -0.52
CA ASP A 609 -8.08 18.56 0.41
C ASP A 609 -8.06 20.03 -0.05
N PRO A 610 -8.97 20.87 0.46
CA PRO A 610 -9.15 22.24 -0.04
C PRO A 610 -7.90 23.12 0.06
N ILE A 611 -7.12 23.01 1.14
CA ILE A 611 -5.91 23.82 1.34
C ILE A 611 -4.83 23.39 0.36
N SER A 612 -4.61 22.08 0.24
CA SER A 612 -3.66 21.52 -0.71
C SER A 612 -4.00 21.92 -2.14
N VAL A 613 -5.27 21.80 -2.53
CA VAL A 613 -5.72 22.18 -3.88
C VAL A 613 -5.53 23.67 -4.14
N GLU A 614 -5.78 24.53 -3.16
CA GLU A 614 -5.54 25.97 -3.28
C GLU A 614 -4.06 26.32 -3.50
N GLN A 615 -3.15 25.63 -2.81
CA GLN A 615 -1.70 25.86 -2.95
C GLN A 615 -1.11 25.20 -4.20
N GLN A 616 -1.54 23.98 -4.54
CA GLN A 616 -1.20 23.33 -5.81
C GLN A 616 -1.61 24.21 -7.00
N LEU A 617 -2.76 24.89 -6.90
CA LEU A 617 -3.19 25.85 -7.92
C LEU A 617 -2.20 27.01 -8.08
N ASP A 618 -1.63 27.53 -6.99
CA ASP A 618 -0.56 28.54 -7.03
C ASP A 618 0.68 27.99 -7.74
N ILE A 619 1.15 26.81 -7.33
CA ILE A 619 2.33 26.15 -7.89
C ILE A 619 2.17 25.92 -9.40
N ILE A 620 1.05 25.34 -9.83
CA ILE A 620 0.79 25.08 -11.25
C ILE A 620 0.82 26.38 -12.06
N VAL A 621 0.16 27.44 -11.57
CA VAL A 621 0.08 28.69 -12.32
C VAL A 621 1.42 29.40 -12.39
N ASP A 622 2.21 29.37 -11.32
CA ASP A 622 3.55 29.94 -11.35
C ASP A 622 4.48 29.15 -12.28
N LEU A 623 4.44 27.82 -12.25
CA LEU A 623 5.18 26.97 -13.21
C LEU A 623 4.81 27.28 -14.66
N LEU A 624 3.53 27.45 -14.97
CA LEU A 624 3.07 27.74 -16.34
C LEU A 624 3.47 29.14 -16.81
N VAL A 625 3.51 30.12 -15.91
CA VAL A 625 3.89 31.50 -16.24
C VAL A 625 5.40 31.65 -16.34
N GLU A 626 6.17 31.04 -15.44
CA GLU A 626 7.64 31.07 -15.45
C GLU A 626 8.21 30.27 -16.63
N GLY A 627 7.67 29.08 -16.92
CA GLY A 627 8.12 28.25 -18.04
C GLY A 627 7.76 28.79 -19.43
N SER A 628 7.06 29.93 -19.51
CA SER A 628 6.73 30.62 -20.76
C SER A 628 7.61 31.86 -21.02
N GLN A 629 8.51 32.21 -20.10
CA GLN A 629 9.55 33.24 -20.26
C GLN A 629 10.86 32.61 -20.74
#